data_AF-A0A8J3LGR6-F1
#
_entry.id   AF-A0A8J3LGR6-F1
#
_cell.length_a   1.000
_cell.length_b   1.000
_cell.length_c   1.000
_cell.angle_alpha   90.00
_cell.angle_beta   90.00
_cell.angle_gamma   90.00
#
_symmetry.space_group_name_H-M   'P 1'
#
loop_
_entity.id
_entity.type
_entity.pdbx_description
1 polymer ?
#
loop_
_entity_poly.entity_id
_entity_poly.type
_entity_poly.pdbx_seq_one_letter_code
_entity_poly.pdbx_strand_id
1 'polypeptide(L)'
;MAQGTTATRLATLIAVPVAIIVGIASFWFLGGFRTNEPARPRPQSTAPVQTSARPLDPAQAAACRELLTKLPGALRDRPRRPVTAGEEQNAAYGDPAIVLACGVPPISVPPTADVYVLSGVCWYSQPGGGTTEWTTVDRTIPVRVTVPSTYSAPGQWVIEFSPPVAATLPRAATVPAGCQ
;
A
#
# COMPACT_ATOMS: atom_id res chain seq x y z
N MET A 1 -6.91 -51.08 66.85
CA MET A 1 -6.42 -51.19 65.45
C MET A 1 -7.51 -50.64 64.53
N ALA A 2 -7.10 -49.86 63.53
CA ALA A 2 -7.80 -49.48 62.27
C ALA A 2 -9.16 -48.74 62.40
N GLN A 3 -9.23 -47.42 62.15
CA GLN A 3 -9.27 -46.72 60.84
C GLN A 3 -10.58 -46.92 60.06
N GLY A 4 -11.45 -45.88 60.10
CA GLY A 4 -12.61 -45.74 59.22
C GLY A 4 -12.50 -44.45 58.40
N THR A 5 -12.00 -44.55 57.17
CA THR A 5 -11.89 -43.43 56.22
C THR A 5 -12.36 -43.89 54.85
N THR A 6 -13.63 -43.62 54.46
CA THR A 6 -14.08 -43.59 53.06
C THR A 6 -15.49 -43.00 52.94
N ALA A 7 -15.67 -41.71 53.21
CA ALA A 7 -16.93 -41.00 52.88
C ALA A 7 -16.70 -39.74 52.02
N THR A 8 -15.46 -39.50 51.58
CA THR A 8 -15.09 -38.29 50.85
C THR A 8 -14.33 -38.62 49.55
N ARG A 9 -14.81 -39.61 48.78
CA ARG A 9 -14.20 -39.97 47.48
C ARG A 9 -15.17 -40.15 46.30
N LEU A 10 -16.45 -39.82 46.46
CA LEU A 10 -17.43 -39.93 45.37
C LEU A 10 -17.95 -38.59 44.84
N ALA A 11 -17.83 -37.51 45.61
CA ALA A 11 -18.33 -36.18 45.20
C ALA A 11 -17.51 -35.55 44.05
N THR A 12 -16.26 -35.94 43.84
CA THR A 12 -15.38 -35.41 42.78
C THR A 12 -15.51 -36.12 41.43
N LEU A 13 -16.22 -37.26 41.37
CA LEU A 13 -16.23 -38.11 40.17
C LEU A 13 -17.22 -37.64 39.08
N ILE A 14 -18.21 -36.82 39.45
CA ILE A 14 -19.26 -36.36 38.52
C ILE A 14 -19.14 -34.86 38.22
N ALA A 15 -18.71 -34.05 39.20
CA ALA A 15 -18.63 -32.60 39.03
C ALA A 15 -17.61 -32.17 37.95
N VAL A 16 -16.48 -32.88 37.87
CA VAL A 16 -15.42 -32.61 36.89
C VAL A 16 -15.86 -32.89 35.45
N PRO A 17 -16.40 -34.07 35.09
CA PRO A 17 -16.83 -34.33 33.72
C PRO A 17 -17.96 -33.40 33.28
N VAL A 18 -18.90 -33.05 34.16
CA VAL A 18 -19.98 -32.10 33.82
C VAL A 18 -19.44 -30.70 33.54
N ALA A 19 -18.52 -30.19 34.37
CA ALA A 19 -17.90 -28.88 34.14
C ALA A 19 -17.09 -28.83 32.82
N ILE A 20 -16.38 -29.92 32.49
CA ILE A 20 -15.65 -30.05 31.23
C ILE A 20 -16.63 -30.03 30.04
N ILE A 21 -17.72 -30.80 30.10
CA ILE A 21 -18.72 -30.85 29.02
C ILE A 21 -19.38 -29.49 28.80
N VAL A 22 -19.75 -28.78 29.87
CA VAL A 22 -20.35 -27.44 29.77
C VAL A 22 -19.35 -26.42 29.22
N GLY A 23 -18.09 -26.47 29.65
CA GLY A 23 -17.02 -25.61 29.12
C GLY A 23 -16.77 -25.85 27.63
N ILE A 24 -16.70 -27.12 27.23
CA ILE A 24 -16.56 -27.53 25.83
C ILE A 24 -17.78 -27.06 25.03
N ALA A 25 -19.01 -27.37 25.46
CA ALA A 25 -20.23 -26.98 24.78
C ALA A 25 -20.35 -25.46 24.61
N SER A 26 -19.98 -24.68 25.64
CA SER A 26 -19.96 -23.22 25.59
C SER A 26 -18.90 -22.72 24.59
N PHE A 27 -17.70 -23.30 24.59
CA PHE A 27 -16.63 -22.97 23.64
C PHE A 27 -17.02 -23.31 22.19
N TRP A 28 -17.71 -24.43 21.96
CA TRP A 28 -18.29 -24.77 20.66
C TRP A 28 -19.38 -23.77 20.24
N PHE A 29 -20.31 -23.46 21.14
CA PHE A 29 -21.46 -22.58 20.84
C PHE A 29 -21.05 -21.12 20.60
N LEU A 30 -20.02 -20.64 21.30
CA LEU A 30 -19.45 -19.30 21.14
C LEU A 30 -18.49 -19.19 19.93
N GLY A 31 -18.32 -20.25 19.15
CA GLY A 31 -17.58 -20.21 17.89
C GLY A 31 -16.08 -20.53 17.98
N GLY A 32 -15.63 -21.17 19.07
CA GLY A 32 -14.23 -21.54 19.29
C GLY A 32 -13.63 -22.50 18.25
N PHE A 33 -14.46 -23.16 17.44
CA PHE A 33 -14.05 -24.03 16.32
C PHE A 33 -14.22 -23.40 14.94
N ARG A 34 -14.54 -22.11 14.86
CA ARG A 34 -14.32 -21.41 13.60
C ARG A 34 -12.82 -21.32 13.42
N THR A 35 -12.26 -22.31 12.74
CA THR A 35 -10.95 -22.21 12.14
C THR A 35 -10.98 -20.95 11.30
N ASN A 36 -10.34 -19.89 11.80
CA ASN A 36 -9.99 -18.75 10.99
C ASN A 36 -9.03 -19.30 9.92
N GLU A 37 -9.58 -19.88 8.85
CA GLU A 37 -8.78 -20.35 7.73
C GLU A 37 -8.07 -19.09 7.21
N PRO A 38 -6.73 -19.02 7.36
CA PRO A 38 -6.01 -17.86 6.86
C PRO A 38 -6.38 -17.73 5.39
N ALA A 39 -6.89 -16.56 5.00
CA ALA A 39 -7.24 -16.31 3.61
C ALA A 39 -6.06 -16.75 2.76
N ARG A 40 -6.25 -17.78 1.92
CA ARG A 40 -5.15 -18.32 1.10
C ARG A 40 -4.56 -17.16 0.32
N PRO A 41 -3.24 -16.92 0.39
CA PRO A 41 -2.61 -15.84 -0.38
C PRO A 41 -3.02 -15.99 -1.84
N ARG A 42 -3.71 -14.99 -2.40
CA ARG A 42 -4.00 -14.99 -3.83
C ARG A 42 -2.66 -14.85 -4.56
N PRO A 43 -2.37 -15.70 -5.56
CA PRO A 43 -1.20 -15.50 -6.41
C PRO A 43 -1.24 -14.08 -6.98
N GLN A 44 -0.21 -13.28 -6.71
CA GLN A 44 -0.05 -11.96 -7.32
C GLN A 44 0.50 -12.12 -8.73
N SER A 45 -0.06 -11.40 -9.69
CA SER A 45 0.47 -11.41 -11.06
C SER A 45 1.87 -10.80 -11.11
N THR A 46 2.81 -11.53 -11.72
CA THR A 46 4.17 -11.06 -12.03
C THR A 46 4.30 -10.57 -13.47
N ALA A 47 3.21 -10.61 -14.25
CA ALA A 47 3.22 -10.21 -15.65
C ALA A 47 3.61 -8.73 -15.81
N PRO A 48 4.24 -8.34 -16.93
CA PRO A 48 4.50 -6.94 -17.24
C PRO A 48 3.24 -6.07 -17.18
N VAL A 49 3.35 -4.92 -16.52
CA VAL A 49 2.27 -3.93 -16.41
C VAL A 49 2.30 -3.03 -17.63
N GLN A 50 1.14 -2.82 -18.24
CA GLN A 50 1.04 -1.97 -19.43
C GLN A 50 1.32 -0.51 -19.08
N THR A 51 2.29 0.09 -19.76
CA THR A 51 2.67 1.51 -19.60
C THR A 51 2.96 2.13 -20.96
N SER A 52 3.06 3.47 -20.99
CA SER A 52 3.51 4.21 -22.16
C SER A 52 4.84 4.92 -21.86
N ALA A 53 5.67 5.07 -22.88
CA ALA A 53 6.92 5.81 -22.79
C ALA A 53 6.84 7.05 -23.69
N ARG A 54 6.70 8.22 -23.07
CA ARG A 54 6.81 9.48 -23.78
C ARG A 54 8.30 9.82 -23.99
N PRO A 55 8.68 10.41 -25.14
CA PRO A 55 10.00 11.02 -25.30
C PRO A 55 10.26 12.10 -24.24
N LEU A 56 11.41 12.01 -23.58
CA LEU A 56 11.93 13.00 -22.64
C LEU A 56 13.17 13.67 -23.23
N ASP A 57 13.45 14.91 -22.85
CA ASP A 57 14.75 15.51 -23.17
C ASP A 57 15.88 14.80 -22.40
N PRO A 58 17.15 14.94 -22.81
CA PRO A 58 18.26 14.22 -22.18
C PRO A 58 18.42 14.49 -20.67
N ALA A 59 18.13 15.71 -20.20
CA ALA A 59 18.24 16.07 -18.79
C ALA A 59 17.10 15.43 -17.98
N GLN A 60 15.87 15.47 -18.51
CA GLN A 60 14.72 14.79 -17.92
C GLN A 60 14.94 13.28 -17.84
N ALA A 61 15.40 12.66 -18.93
CA ALA A 61 15.68 11.23 -18.98
C ALA A 61 16.76 10.83 -17.96
N ALA A 62 17.82 11.63 -17.79
CA ALA A 62 18.85 11.37 -16.78
C ALA A 62 18.27 11.42 -15.35
N ALA A 63 17.48 12.46 -15.03
CA ALA A 63 16.87 12.60 -13.71
C ALA A 63 15.83 11.50 -13.42
N CYS A 64 15.01 11.12 -14.40
CA CYS A 64 14.04 10.03 -14.23
C CYS A 64 14.71 8.67 -14.01
N ARG A 65 15.83 8.39 -14.70
CA ARG A 65 16.64 7.20 -14.43
C ARG A 65 17.20 7.21 -13.01
N GLU A 66 17.72 8.34 -12.55
CA GLU A 66 18.19 8.48 -11.16
C GLU A 66 17.05 8.28 -10.15
N LEU A 67 15.86 8.82 -10.41
CA LEU A 67 14.70 8.55 -9.55
C LEU A 67 14.43 7.05 -9.44
N LEU A 68 14.43 6.34 -10.58
CA LEU A 68 14.12 4.91 -10.64
C LEU A 68 15.12 3.99 -9.97
N THR A 69 16.39 4.39 -9.86
CA THR A 69 17.39 3.66 -9.08
C THR A 69 17.21 3.86 -7.57
N LYS A 70 16.63 4.98 -7.15
CA LYS A 70 16.31 5.26 -5.73
C LYS A 70 14.93 4.77 -5.30
N LEU A 71 14.08 4.36 -6.24
CA LEU A 71 12.78 3.78 -5.91
C LEU A 71 12.95 2.46 -5.14
N PRO A 72 12.05 2.16 -4.18
CA PRO A 72 12.15 0.95 -3.40
C PRO A 72 11.89 -0.29 -4.28
N GLY A 73 12.51 -1.42 -3.91
CA GLY A 73 12.27 -2.71 -4.56
C GLY A 73 10.87 -3.27 -4.31
N ALA A 74 10.21 -2.81 -3.25
CA ALA A 74 8.81 -3.10 -2.95
C ALA A 74 8.14 -1.86 -2.34
N LEU A 75 6.88 -1.64 -2.67
CA LEU A 75 6.03 -0.64 -2.06
C LEU A 75 5.26 -1.31 -0.93
N ARG A 76 5.79 -1.25 0.30
CA ARG A 76 5.30 -2.02 1.45
C ARG A 76 5.35 -3.53 1.16
N ASP A 77 4.20 -4.21 1.19
CA ASP A 77 4.04 -5.63 0.86
C ASP A 77 3.82 -5.88 -0.65
N ARG A 78 3.97 -4.86 -1.49
CA ARG A 78 3.74 -4.94 -2.94
C ARG A 78 5.07 -4.96 -3.70
N PRO A 79 5.49 -6.12 -4.27
CA PRO A 79 6.74 -6.19 -5.01
C PRO A 79 6.69 -5.36 -6.30
N ARG A 80 7.86 -4.86 -6.73
CA ARG A 80 8.01 -4.20 -8.03
C ARG A 80 7.76 -5.20 -9.17
N ARG A 81 7.15 -4.73 -10.25
CA ARG A 81 6.82 -5.51 -11.46
C ARG A 81 7.47 -4.88 -12.69
N PRO A 82 7.77 -5.69 -13.71
CA PRO A 82 8.22 -5.17 -15.00
C PRO A 82 7.11 -4.33 -15.64
N VAL A 83 7.50 -3.38 -16.50
CA VAL A 83 6.60 -2.51 -17.27
C VAL A 83 6.80 -2.77 -18.76
N THR A 84 5.79 -2.57 -19.60
CA THR A 84 5.91 -2.88 -21.03
C THR A 84 6.62 -1.81 -21.84
N ALA A 85 6.69 -0.58 -21.34
CA ALA A 85 7.40 0.51 -21.99
C ALA A 85 8.03 1.48 -20.98
N GLY A 86 9.19 2.02 -21.34
CA GLY A 86 9.84 3.10 -20.59
C GLY A 86 10.32 2.67 -19.22
N GLU A 87 11.04 1.54 -19.12
CA GLU A 87 11.64 1.04 -17.87
C GLU A 87 12.57 2.08 -17.20
N GLU A 88 13.09 3.01 -17.99
CA GLU A 88 13.92 4.15 -17.57
C GLU A 88 13.14 5.38 -17.05
N GLN A 89 11.80 5.37 -17.13
CA GLN A 89 10.95 6.45 -16.60
C GLN A 89 9.67 5.97 -15.88
N ASN A 90 9.36 4.68 -15.92
CA ASN A 90 8.17 4.08 -15.32
C ASN A 90 8.54 2.98 -14.30
N ALA A 91 7.70 2.83 -13.28
CA ALA A 91 7.76 1.72 -12.34
C ALA A 91 6.34 1.25 -11.99
N ALA A 92 6.18 -0.03 -11.66
CA ALA A 92 4.90 -0.59 -11.25
C ALA A 92 5.05 -1.52 -10.04
N TYR A 93 4.02 -1.56 -9.19
CA TYR A 93 4.04 -2.32 -7.94
C TYR A 93 2.71 -3.04 -7.68
N GLY A 94 2.79 -4.29 -7.25
CA GLY A 94 1.63 -5.05 -6.79
C GLY A 94 0.61 -5.42 -7.86
N ASP A 95 -0.55 -5.91 -7.40
CA ASP A 95 -1.64 -6.39 -8.25
C ASP A 95 -2.99 -6.14 -7.54
N PRO A 96 -3.85 -5.22 -8.03
CA PRO A 96 -3.68 -4.40 -9.23
C PRO A 96 -2.51 -3.40 -9.12
N ALA A 97 -1.90 -3.02 -10.23
CA ALA A 97 -0.64 -2.28 -10.19
C ALA A 97 -0.82 -0.80 -9.78
N ILE A 98 0.00 -0.33 -8.84
CA ILE A 98 0.28 1.10 -8.63
C ILE A 98 1.40 1.48 -9.59
N VAL A 99 1.16 2.47 -10.44
CA VAL A 99 2.08 2.83 -11.53
C VAL A 99 2.63 4.23 -11.28
N LEU A 100 3.96 4.36 -11.30
CA LEU A 100 4.67 5.63 -11.30
C LEU A 100 5.19 5.92 -12.70
N ALA A 101 4.96 7.14 -13.19
CA ALA A 101 5.51 7.67 -14.43
C ALA A 101 6.22 9.01 -14.17
N CYS A 102 7.50 9.07 -14.51
CA CYS A 102 8.33 10.28 -14.39
C CYS A 102 8.36 11.07 -15.71
N GLY A 103 8.46 12.40 -15.62
CA GLY A 103 8.54 13.27 -16.78
C GLY A 103 7.20 13.45 -17.50
N VAL A 104 6.09 13.34 -16.78
CA VAL A 104 4.77 13.65 -17.35
C VAL A 104 4.68 15.15 -17.63
N PRO A 105 3.86 15.59 -18.62
CA PRO A 105 3.65 17.01 -18.83
C PRO A 105 3.10 17.68 -17.55
N PRO A 106 3.51 18.93 -17.27
CA PRO A 106 2.98 19.68 -16.14
C PRO A 106 1.47 19.86 -16.29
N ILE A 107 0.79 19.90 -15.15
CA ILE A 107 -0.66 20.07 -15.08
C ILE A 107 -1.00 21.41 -14.47
N SER A 108 -2.15 21.96 -14.87
CA SER A 108 -2.71 23.14 -14.23
C SER A 108 -3.48 22.73 -12.99
N VAL A 109 -3.17 23.36 -11.86
CA VAL A 109 -3.87 23.15 -10.59
C VAL A 109 -4.86 24.30 -10.41
N PRO A 110 -6.17 24.03 -10.25
CA PRO A 110 -7.15 25.07 -9.95
C PRO A 110 -6.77 25.84 -8.68
N PRO A 111 -7.00 27.17 -8.60
CA PRO A 111 -6.62 27.97 -7.43
C PRO A 111 -7.24 27.50 -6.11
N THR A 112 -8.40 26.85 -6.17
CA THR A 112 -9.16 26.34 -5.02
C THR A 112 -8.97 24.83 -4.80
N ALA A 113 -8.09 24.19 -5.56
CA ALA A 113 -7.86 22.76 -5.44
C ALA A 113 -7.00 22.43 -4.22
N ASP A 114 -7.30 21.31 -3.57
CA ASP A 114 -6.48 20.79 -2.48
C ASP A 114 -5.17 20.23 -3.03
N VAL A 115 -4.07 20.71 -2.47
CA VAL A 115 -2.71 20.19 -2.70
C VAL A 115 -2.22 19.57 -1.41
N TYR A 116 -1.70 18.35 -1.51
CA TYR A 116 -1.29 17.55 -0.37
C TYR A 116 0.23 17.56 -0.25
N VAL A 117 0.74 18.08 0.87
CA VAL A 117 2.16 17.98 1.20
C VAL A 117 2.42 16.63 1.87
N LEU A 118 2.98 15.69 1.11
CA LEU A 118 3.32 14.35 1.57
C LEU A 118 4.84 14.25 1.66
N SER A 119 5.38 14.12 2.88
CA SER A 119 6.82 14.06 3.15
C SER A 119 7.64 15.13 2.40
N GLY A 120 7.15 16.38 2.39
CA GLY A 120 7.83 17.52 1.76
C GLY A 120 7.72 17.61 0.24
N VAL A 121 6.87 16.79 -0.39
CA VAL A 121 6.53 16.88 -1.82
C VAL A 121 5.05 17.21 -1.95
N CYS A 122 4.73 18.16 -2.83
CA CYS A 122 3.36 18.58 -3.07
C CYS A 122 2.72 17.78 -4.19
N TRP A 123 1.61 17.13 -3.87
CA TRP A 123 0.86 16.29 -4.79
C TRP A 123 -0.54 16.84 -4.99
N TYR A 124 -0.97 16.89 -6.25
CA TYR A 124 -2.36 17.13 -6.61
C TYR A 124 -3.03 15.82 -7.02
N SER A 125 -4.17 15.51 -6.41
CA SER A 125 -4.90 14.26 -6.64
C SER A 125 -6.12 14.47 -7.53
N GLN A 126 -6.28 13.61 -8.53
CA GLN A 126 -7.38 13.61 -9.49
C GLN A 126 -8.02 12.22 -9.52
N PRO A 127 -9.14 12.01 -8.80
CA PRO A 127 -9.88 10.75 -8.88
C PRO A 127 -10.57 10.60 -10.24
N GLY A 128 -10.53 9.40 -10.83
CA GLY A 128 -11.16 9.13 -12.12
C GLY A 128 -11.04 7.67 -12.58
N GLY A 129 -12.08 7.16 -13.23
CA GLY A 129 -12.01 5.87 -13.95
C GLY A 129 -11.60 4.66 -13.10
N GLY A 130 -11.98 4.62 -11.82
CA GLY A 130 -11.59 3.55 -10.90
C GLY A 130 -10.15 3.65 -10.37
N THR A 131 -9.49 4.79 -10.56
CA THR A 131 -8.15 5.09 -10.05
C THR A 131 -8.11 6.49 -9.43
N THR A 132 -7.01 6.83 -8.78
CA THR A 132 -6.66 8.21 -8.42
C THR A 132 -5.28 8.52 -8.97
N GLU A 133 -5.18 9.55 -9.82
CA GLU A 133 -3.91 10.04 -10.34
C GLU A 133 -3.36 11.12 -9.40
N TRP A 134 -2.13 10.95 -8.94
CA TRP A 134 -1.42 11.90 -8.09
C TRP A 134 -0.25 12.45 -8.86
N THR A 135 -0.21 13.76 -9.10
CA THR A 135 0.89 14.37 -9.84
C THR A 135 1.63 15.37 -8.95
N THR A 136 2.96 15.35 -8.98
CA THR A 136 3.76 16.36 -8.28
C THR A 136 3.61 17.72 -8.95
N VAL A 137 3.43 18.75 -8.14
CA VAL A 137 3.18 20.13 -8.61
C VAL A 137 4.25 21.11 -8.16
N ASP A 138 5.29 20.61 -7.51
CA ASP A 138 6.40 21.36 -6.95
C ASP A 138 7.76 20.92 -7.48
N ARG A 139 7.79 20.13 -8.56
CA ARG A 139 9.01 19.63 -9.21
C ARG A 139 9.11 20.17 -10.63
N THR A 140 10.35 20.46 -11.06
CA THR A 140 10.62 20.85 -12.45
C THR A 140 10.31 19.72 -13.43
N ILE A 141 10.43 18.48 -12.96
CA ILE A 141 10.09 17.25 -13.68
C ILE A 141 8.92 16.60 -12.93
N PRO A 142 7.68 16.73 -13.42
CA PRO A 142 6.53 16.16 -12.75
C PRO A 142 6.56 14.62 -12.75
N VAL A 143 6.11 14.04 -11.65
CA VAL A 143 5.91 12.60 -11.48
C VAL A 143 4.44 12.35 -11.25
N ARG A 144 3.86 11.39 -11.98
CA ARG A 144 2.50 10.91 -11.76
C ARG A 144 2.52 9.53 -11.13
N VAL A 145 1.66 9.32 -10.15
CA VAL A 145 1.38 8.01 -9.55
C VAL A 145 -0.10 7.71 -9.72
N THR A 146 -0.42 6.63 -10.41
CA THR A 146 -1.79 6.14 -10.58
C THR A 146 -2.05 5.02 -9.58
N VAL A 147 -3.01 5.23 -8.68
CA VAL A 147 -3.37 4.30 -7.62
C VAL A 147 -4.76 3.72 -7.91
N PRO A 148 -4.90 2.39 -8.10
CA PRO A 148 -6.22 1.76 -8.24
C PRO A 148 -7.12 1.98 -7.02
N SER A 149 -8.43 2.17 -7.24
CA SER A 149 -9.42 2.41 -6.18
C SER A 149 -9.57 1.27 -5.17
N THR A 150 -9.07 0.07 -5.48
CA THR A 150 -8.98 -1.06 -4.54
C THR A 150 -8.03 -0.78 -3.37
N TYR A 151 -7.12 0.17 -3.53
CA TYR A 151 -6.24 0.63 -2.47
C TYR A 151 -6.91 1.75 -1.68
N SER A 152 -7.30 1.46 -0.44
CA SER A 152 -7.81 2.47 0.48
C SER A 152 -6.73 3.49 0.84
N ALA A 153 -7.15 4.73 1.10
CA ALA A 153 -6.26 5.84 1.45
C ALA A 153 -5.09 6.00 0.46
N PRO A 154 -5.35 6.33 -0.82
CA PRO A 154 -4.34 6.34 -1.88
C PRO A 154 -3.12 7.21 -1.56
N GLY A 155 -3.29 8.32 -0.83
CA GLY A 155 -2.17 9.17 -0.38
C GLY A 155 -1.13 8.43 0.48
N GLN A 156 -1.54 7.40 1.23
CA GLN A 156 -0.62 6.56 2.00
C GLN A 156 0.28 5.69 1.11
N TRP A 157 -0.12 5.40 -0.11
CA TRP A 157 0.74 4.71 -1.08
C TRP A 157 1.66 5.69 -1.80
N VAL A 158 1.18 6.90 -2.04
CA VAL A 158 1.91 7.95 -2.77
C VAL A 158 3.03 8.57 -1.92
N ILE A 159 2.83 8.70 -0.60
CA ILE A 159 3.82 9.28 0.30
C ILE A 159 5.17 8.53 0.27
N GLU A 160 5.18 7.23 -0.02
CA GLU A 160 6.39 6.41 -0.12
C GLU A 160 7.31 6.84 -1.27
N PHE A 161 6.75 7.46 -2.32
CA PHE A 161 7.52 7.99 -3.45
C PHE A 161 8.07 9.38 -3.19
N SER A 162 7.62 10.05 -2.13
CA SER A 162 7.99 11.44 -1.85
C SER A 162 9.48 11.59 -1.49
N PRO A 163 10.08 10.75 -0.61
CA PRO A 163 11.51 10.84 -0.32
C PRO A 163 12.42 10.68 -1.55
N PRO A 164 12.29 9.65 -2.41
CA PRO A 164 13.13 9.53 -3.59
C PRO A 164 12.87 10.67 -4.60
N VAL A 165 11.63 11.15 -4.74
CA VAL A 165 11.32 12.32 -5.59
C VAL A 165 12.00 13.58 -5.07
N ALA A 166 11.94 13.85 -3.77
CA ALA A 166 12.61 15.02 -3.18
C ALA A 166 14.14 14.95 -3.29
N ALA A 167 14.70 13.74 -3.27
CA ALA A 167 16.14 13.52 -3.32
C ALA A 167 16.74 13.56 -4.74
N THR A 168 15.93 13.53 -5.80
CA THR A 168 16.42 13.48 -7.19
C THR A 168 15.90 14.63 -8.04
N LEU A 169 14.65 15.04 -7.84
CA LEU A 169 14.00 16.00 -8.71
C LEU A 169 14.05 17.41 -8.10
N PRO A 170 14.60 18.41 -8.80
CA PRO A 170 14.66 19.77 -8.31
C PRO A 170 13.27 20.37 -8.08
N ARG A 171 13.17 21.26 -7.08
CA ARG A 171 11.96 22.08 -6.87
C ARG A 171 11.76 23.04 -8.05
N ALA A 172 10.51 23.21 -8.45
CA ALA A 172 10.14 24.25 -9.40
C ALA A 172 10.30 25.65 -8.76
N ALA A 173 10.65 26.65 -9.58
CA ALA A 173 10.79 28.04 -9.12
C ALA A 173 9.44 28.64 -8.68
N THR A 174 8.35 28.16 -9.25
CA THR A 174 6.97 28.52 -8.91
C THR A 174 6.24 27.28 -8.44
N VAL A 175 5.55 27.39 -7.30
CA VAL A 175 4.73 26.32 -6.73
C VAL A 175 3.34 26.86 -6.39
N PRO A 176 2.28 26.04 -6.44
CA PRO A 176 0.94 26.46 -6.01
C PRO A 176 0.93 26.97 -4.57
N ALA A 177 0.03 27.90 -4.24
CA ALA A 177 -0.02 28.50 -2.90
C ALA A 177 -0.20 27.47 -1.77
N GLY A 178 -0.93 26.37 -2.01
CA GLY A 178 -1.11 25.27 -1.06
C GLY A 178 0.11 24.36 -0.85
N CYS A 179 1.26 24.71 -1.43
CA CYS A 179 2.52 23.95 -1.37
C CYS A 179 3.64 24.66 -0.57
N GLN A 180 3.38 25.87 -0.07
CA GLN A 180 4.36 26.65 0.71
C GLN A 180 4.45 26.19 2.17
#